data_AF-A0A9P3MLS7-F1
#
_entry.id   AF-A0A9P3MLS7-F1
#
_cell.length_a   1.000
_cell.length_b   1.000
_cell.length_c   1.000
_cell.angle_alpha   90.00
_cell.angle_beta   90.00
_cell.angle_gamma   90.00
#
_symmetry.space_group_name_H-M   'P 1'
#
loop_
_entity.id
_entity.type
_entity.pdbx_description
1 polymer ?
#
loop_
_entity_poly.entity_id
_entity_poly.type
_entity_poly.pdbx_seq_one_letter_code
_entity_poly.pdbx_strand_id
1 'polypeptide(L)'
;MSGKQQQVQQEEAQQQEAQQQVPRTMAQAIRCFVKQPGVLLGIAAMLSAICLRAMHLHWGIQDTAVAAAAVCWWVLQEWVLHAKLLHSSFAWWGRSIHAKHHSRPYHHVSVDGPNVVLLIITGGVVVSRLLLGASTLSLTALMAFYLTALTYEWTHFL
;
A
#
# COMPACT_ATOMS: atom_id res chain seq x y z
N MET A 1 -4.34 -47.95 -7.08
CA MET A 1 -4.32 -46.53 -7.52
C MET A 1 -3.24 -46.38 -8.57
N SER A 2 -3.52 -45.68 -9.67
CA SER A 2 -2.57 -45.49 -10.77
C SER A 2 -1.53 -44.41 -10.40
N GLY A 3 -0.29 -44.53 -10.87
CA GLY A 3 0.77 -43.53 -10.64
C GLY A 3 0.38 -42.10 -11.05
N LYS A 4 -0.53 -41.94 -12.03
CA LYS A 4 -1.10 -40.64 -12.40
C LYS A 4 -1.95 -39.99 -11.31
N GLN A 5 -2.66 -40.77 -10.49
CA GLN A 5 -3.46 -40.22 -9.38
C GLN A 5 -2.59 -39.72 -8.23
N GLN A 6 -1.46 -40.40 -7.96
CA GLN A 6 -0.50 -39.94 -6.95
C GLN A 6 0.21 -38.67 -7.38
N GLN A 7 0.51 -38.53 -8.68
CA GLN A 7 1.17 -37.34 -9.22
C GLN A 7 0.26 -36.10 -9.18
N VAL A 8 -1.02 -36.25 -9.55
CA VAL A 8 -2.01 -35.17 -9.44
C VAL A 8 -2.24 -34.77 -7.98
N GLN A 9 -2.33 -35.73 -7.05
CA GLN A 9 -2.48 -35.43 -5.62
C GLN A 9 -1.25 -34.74 -5.02
N GLN A 10 -0.04 -35.07 -5.47
CA GLN A 10 1.18 -34.40 -5.03
C GLN A 10 1.27 -32.97 -5.57
N GLU A 11 0.88 -32.75 -6.84
CA GLU A 11 0.83 -31.40 -7.41
C GLU A 11 -0.23 -30.52 -6.75
N GLU A 12 -1.41 -31.08 -6.44
CA GLU A 12 -2.46 -30.38 -5.71
C GLU A 12 -2.05 -30.06 -4.27
N ALA A 13 -1.38 -30.97 -3.57
CA ALA A 13 -0.88 -30.75 -2.21
C ALA A 13 0.24 -29.70 -2.18
N GLN A 14 1.16 -29.72 -3.14
CA GLN A 14 2.21 -28.71 -3.27
C GLN A 14 1.64 -27.33 -3.64
N GLN A 15 0.61 -27.29 -4.50
CA GLN A 15 -0.10 -26.06 -4.82
C GLN A 15 -0.86 -25.54 -3.60
N GLN A 16 -1.50 -26.42 -2.80
CA GLN A 16 -2.16 -26.05 -1.54
C GLN A 16 -1.17 -25.58 -0.47
N GLU A 17 0.01 -26.19 -0.33
CA GLU A 17 1.07 -25.75 0.58
C GLU A 17 1.67 -24.39 0.17
N ALA A 18 1.92 -24.20 -1.13
CA ALA A 18 2.34 -22.91 -1.67
C ALA A 18 1.26 -21.82 -1.50
N GLN A 19 0.00 -22.22 -1.44
CA GLN A 19 -1.16 -21.37 -1.17
C GLN A 19 -1.38 -21.10 0.34
N GLN A 20 -0.77 -21.86 1.28
CA GLN A 20 -1.15 -21.87 2.70
C GLN A 20 -0.29 -21.05 3.68
N GLN A 21 0.64 -20.19 3.25
CA GLN A 21 1.39 -19.35 4.20
C GLN A 21 0.62 -18.09 4.64
N VAL A 22 -0.64 -18.29 5.06
CA VAL A 22 -1.38 -17.30 5.81
C VAL A 22 -0.69 -17.09 7.16
N PRO A 23 -0.24 -15.88 7.51
CA PRO A 23 0.39 -15.64 8.80
C PRO A 23 -0.59 -15.92 9.94
N ARG A 24 -0.20 -16.80 10.87
CA ARG A 24 -1.02 -17.20 12.04
C ARG A 24 -0.67 -16.43 13.31
N THR A 25 0.40 -15.64 13.26
CA THR A 25 0.85 -14.80 14.38
C THR A 25 1.20 -13.41 13.87
N MET A 26 1.14 -12.42 14.77
CA MET A 26 1.54 -11.05 14.45
C MET A 26 2.99 -10.98 13.91
N ALA A 27 3.90 -11.78 14.48
CA ALA A 27 5.28 -11.83 14.00
C ALA A 27 5.39 -12.39 12.58
N GLN A 28 4.59 -13.41 12.23
CA GLN A 28 4.52 -13.92 10.86
C GLN A 28 3.91 -12.88 9.90
N ALA A 29 2.87 -12.18 10.34
CA ALA A 29 2.20 -11.13 9.56
C ALA A 29 3.18 -9.99 9.22
N ILE A 30 3.87 -9.46 10.22
CA ILE A 30 4.90 -8.43 10.03
C ILE A 30 5.99 -8.93 9.07
N ARG A 31 6.53 -10.13 9.27
CA ARG A 31 7.58 -10.69 8.39
C ARG A 31 7.10 -10.87 6.96
N CYS A 32 5.84 -11.23 6.76
CA CYS A 32 5.25 -11.37 5.43
C CYS A 32 5.06 -10.00 4.76
N PHE A 33 4.54 -9.03 5.52
CA PHE A 33 4.27 -7.67 5.05
C PHE A 33 5.55 -6.93 4.64
N VAL A 34 6.57 -6.91 5.49
CA VAL A 34 7.82 -6.16 5.22
C VAL A 34 8.69 -6.80 4.15
N LYS A 35 8.36 -8.01 3.68
CA LYS A 35 9.01 -8.63 2.52
C LYS A 35 8.39 -8.23 1.18
N GLN A 36 7.23 -7.56 1.20
CA GLN A 36 6.56 -7.14 -0.02
C GLN A 36 7.30 -5.96 -0.67
N PRO A 37 7.67 -6.02 -1.96
CA PRO A 37 8.39 -4.94 -2.63
C PRO A 37 7.67 -3.60 -2.58
N GLY A 38 6.33 -3.59 -2.72
CA GLY A 38 5.53 -2.38 -2.60
C GLY A 38 5.64 -1.75 -1.20
N VAL A 39 5.55 -2.55 -0.14
CA VAL A 39 5.73 -2.08 1.25
C VAL A 39 7.11 -1.51 1.47
N LEU A 40 8.16 -2.19 0.99
CA LEU A 40 9.53 -1.68 1.10
C LEU A 40 9.72 -0.33 0.41
N LEU A 41 9.12 -0.14 -0.78
CA LEU A 41 9.10 1.15 -1.47
C LEU A 41 8.34 2.22 -0.67
N GLY A 42 7.17 1.87 -0.12
CA GLY A 42 6.38 2.76 0.73
C GLY A 42 7.16 3.20 1.97
N ILE A 43 7.80 2.25 2.68
CA ILE A 43 8.65 2.51 3.83
C ILE A 43 9.80 3.45 3.45
N ALA A 44 10.49 3.17 2.35
CA ALA A 44 11.58 4.00 1.86
C ALA A 44 11.12 5.43 1.57
N ALA A 45 9.95 5.61 0.93
CA ALA A 45 9.38 6.93 0.63
C ALA A 45 8.98 7.69 1.91
N MET A 46 8.32 7.02 2.85
CA MET A 46 7.95 7.57 4.15
C MET A 46 9.19 8.02 4.93
N LEU A 47 10.19 7.14 5.09
CA LEU A 47 11.43 7.45 5.80
C LEU A 47 12.19 8.58 5.10
N SER A 48 12.23 8.61 3.77
CA SER A 48 12.85 9.71 3.03
C SER A 48 12.16 11.04 3.32
N ALA A 49 10.82 11.08 3.33
CA ALA A 49 10.07 12.29 3.67
C ALA A 49 10.33 12.73 5.12
N ILE A 50 10.37 11.80 6.08
CA ILE A 50 10.70 12.07 7.48
C ILE A 50 12.11 12.65 7.60
N CYS A 51 13.12 11.99 7.02
CA CYS A 51 14.51 12.42 7.09
C CYS A 51 14.70 13.82 6.48
N LEU A 52 14.16 14.05 5.28
CA LEU A 52 14.21 15.35 4.63
C LEU A 52 13.48 16.42 5.46
N ARG A 53 12.33 16.10 6.05
CA ARG A 53 11.59 17.03 6.90
C ARG A 53 12.35 17.36 8.19
N ALA A 54 13.02 16.38 8.79
CA ALA A 54 13.77 16.53 10.03
C ALA A 54 15.01 17.43 9.88
N MET A 55 15.56 17.57 8.67
CA MET A 55 16.63 18.54 8.38
C MET A 55 16.19 20.01 8.57
N HIS A 56 14.88 20.25 8.66
CA HIS A 56 14.30 21.58 8.91
C HIS A 56 13.66 21.60 10.31
N LEU A 57 14.44 21.89 11.36
CA LEU A 57 14.09 21.73 12.78
C LEU A 57 12.92 22.59 13.32
N HIS A 58 12.17 23.29 12.47
CA HIS A 58 11.04 24.13 12.87
C HIS A 58 9.72 23.41 12.56
N TRP A 59 8.96 23.05 13.58
CA TRP A 59 7.58 22.57 13.45
C TRP A 59 6.62 23.66 13.92
N GLY A 60 5.75 24.13 13.01
CA GLY A 60 4.76 25.16 13.30
C GLY A 60 3.33 24.62 13.31
N ILE A 61 2.38 25.47 13.67
CA ILE A 61 0.94 25.12 13.60
C ILE A 61 0.49 24.79 12.17
N GLN A 62 1.13 25.40 11.17
CA GLN A 62 0.90 25.11 9.75
C GLN A 62 1.25 23.67 9.39
N ASP A 63 2.31 23.10 9.98
CA ASP A 63 2.67 21.70 9.77
C ASP A 63 1.57 20.77 10.27
N THR A 64 1.05 21.02 11.48
CA THR A 64 -0.06 20.25 12.03
C THR A 64 -1.30 20.33 11.14
N ALA A 65 -1.65 21.52 10.66
CA ALA A 65 -2.79 21.72 9.77
C ALA A 65 -2.60 20.97 8.43
N VAL A 66 -1.41 21.05 7.83
CA VAL A 66 -1.09 20.37 6.57
C VAL A 66 -1.05 18.85 6.75
N ALA A 67 -0.49 18.35 7.85
CA ALA A 67 -0.49 16.92 8.16
C ALA A 67 -1.92 16.39 8.30
N ALA A 68 -2.77 17.09 9.06
CA ALA A 68 -4.18 16.73 9.21
C ALA A 68 -4.92 16.74 7.88
N ALA A 69 -4.72 17.79 7.06
CA ALA A 69 -5.32 17.88 5.73
C ALA A 69 -4.85 16.75 4.80
N ALA A 70 -3.57 16.37 4.85
CA ALA A 70 -3.02 15.26 4.06
C ALA A 70 -3.62 13.91 4.48
N VAL A 71 -3.81 13.67 5.78
CA VAL A 71 -4.49 12.46 6.30
C VAL A 71 -5.94 12.42 5.81
N CYS A 72 -6.70 13.51 6.00
CA CYS A 72 -8.10 13.58 5.55
C CYS A 72 -8.21 13.40 4.04
N TRP A 73 -7.31 14.02 3.28
CA TRP A 73 -7.25 13.86 1.84
C TRP A 73 -6.98 12.41 1.45
N TRP A 74 -6.01 11.75 2.10
CA TRP A 74 -5.70 10.35 1.84
C TRP A 74 -6.91 9.45 2.09
N VAL A 75 -7.64 9.64 3.20
CA VAL A 75 -8.83 8.84 3.52
C VAL A 75 -9.93 9.06 2.48
N LEU A 76 -10.19 10.32 2.12
CA LEU A 76 -11.21 10.65 1.13
C LEU A 76 -10.87 10.07 -0.25
N GLN A 77 -9.63 10.26 -0.71
CA GLN A 77 -9.23 9.80 -2.04
C GLN A 77 -9.14 8.26 -2.11
N GLU A 78 -8.69 7.58 -1.06
CA GLU A 78 -8.76 6.11 -1.02
C GLU A 78 -10.21 5.64 -1.12
N TRP A 79 -11.10 6.18 -0.31
CA TRP A 79 -12.51 5.78 -0.32
C TRP A 79 -13.15 5.99 -1.70
N VAL A 80 -12.91 7.15 -2.33
CA VAL A 80 -13.43 7.44 -3.68
C VAL A 80 -12.83 6.47 -4.70
N LEU A 81 -11.50 6.33 -4.73
CA LEU A 81 -10.82 5.46 -5.69
C LEU A 81 -11.29 4.01 -5.52
N HIS A 82 -11.38 3.53 -4.30
CA HIS A 82 -11.77 2.16 -4.00
C HIS A 82 -13.25 1.92 -4.31
N ALA A 83 -14.15 2.66 -3.66
CA ALA A 83 -15.58 2.42 -3.75
C ALA A 83 -16.18 2.80 -5.11
N LYS A 84 -15.61 3.80 -5.81
CA LYS A 84 -16.17 4.29 -7.08
C LYS A 84 -15.37 3.84 -8.28
N LEU A 85 -14.04 3.92 -8.25
CA LEU A 85 -13.23 3.71 -9.45
C LEU A 85 -12.82 2.24 -9.61
N LEU A 86 -12.29 1.60 -8.57
CA LEU A 86 -11.84 0.21 -8.59
C LEU A 86 -13.02 -0.78 -8.70
N HIS A 87 -14.19 -0.42 -8.19
CA HIS A 87 -15.44 -1.18 -8.33
C HIS A 87 -16.34 -0.72 -9.50
N SER A 88 -15.89 0.21 -10.35
CA SER A 88 -16.68 0.68 -11.49
C SER A 88 -16.92 -0.40 -12.56
N SER A 89 -17.89 -0.17 -13.44
CA SER A 89 -18.11 -0.98 -14.65
C SER A 89 -17.13 -0.65 -15.79
N PHE A 90 -16.34 0.41 -15.67
CA PHE A 90 -15.35 0.82 -16.67
C PHE A 90 -14.16 -0.16 -16.67
N ALA A 91 -13.70 -0.56 -17.86
CA ALA A 91 -12.57 -1.47 -17.99
C ALA A 91 -11.26 -0.67 -18.00
N TRP A 92 -10.56 -0.66 -16.86
CA TRP A 92 -9.28 0.02 -16.73
C TRP A 92 -8.30 -0.78 -15.88
N TRP A 93 -7.03 -0.38 -15.93
CA TRP A 93 -5.92 -1.11 -15.33
C TRP A 93 -6.10 -1.35 -13.83
N GLY A 94 -6.48 -0.32 -13.05
CA GLY A 94 -6.65 -0.46 -11.60
C GLY A 94 -7.79 -1.40 -11.22
N ARG A 95 -8.94 -1.37 -11.92
CA ARG A 95 -10.00 -2.37 -11.72
C ARG A 95 -9.51 -3.80 -11.97
N SER A 96 -8.70 -4.00 -13.01
CA SER A 96 -8.14 -5.32 -13.30
C SER A 96 -7.21 -5.82 -12.19
N ILE A 97 -6.44 -4.91 -11.56
CA ILE A 97 -5.61 -5.24 -10.38
C ILE A 97 -6.51 -5.59 -9.20
N HIS A 98 -7.51 -4.77 -8.92
CA HIS A 98 -8.44 -4.99 -7.81
C HIS A 98 -9.24 -6.27 -7.95
N ALA A 99 -9.72 -6.60 -9.15
CA ALA A 99 -10.42 -7.86 -9.41
C ALA A 99 -9.51 -9.08 -9.16
N LYS A 100 -8.23 -9.00 -9.53
CA LYS A 100 -7.24 -10.05 -9.23
C LYS A 100 -6.94 -10.15 -7.73
N HIS A 101 -6.97 -9.03 -7.01
CA HIS A 101 -6.90 -9.02 -5.55
C HIS A 101 -8.09 -9.79 -4.95
N HIS A 102 -9.31 -9.52 -5.42
CA HIS A 102 -10.53 -10.22 -5.01
C HIS A 102 -10.66 -11.67 -5.48
N SER A 103 -9.88 -12.11 -6.47
CA SER A 103 -10.00 -13.49 -6.99
C SER A 103 -9.12 -14.50 -6.25
N ARG A 104 -8.26 -14.07 -5.32
CA ARG A 104 -7.33 -14.95 -4.59
C ARG A 104 -7.95 -15.41 -3.28
N PRO A 105 -7.89 -16.70 -2.89
CA PRO A 105 -8.50 -17.21 -1.65
C PRO A 105 -7.90 -16.65 -0.34
N TYR A 106 -6.92 -15.74 -0.41
CA TYR A 106 -6.20 -15.13 0.71
C TYR A 106 -6.15 -13.60 0.58
N HIS A 107 -7.32 -12.95 0.51
CA HIS A 107 -7.44 -11.49 0.34
C HIS A 107 -6.58 -10.69 1.36
N HIS A 108 -6.39 -11.24 2.56
CA HIS A 108 -5.53 -10.74 3.66
C HIS A 108 -4.01 -10.86 3.41
N VAL A 109 -3.55 -11.10 2.19
CA VAL A 109 -2.10 -11.07 1.86
C VAL A 109 -1.82 -10.07 0.74
N SER A 110 -2.85 -9.46 0.17
CA SER A 110 -2.70 -8.76 -1.09
C SER A 110 -2.38 -7.30 -0.89
N VAL A 111 -1.09 -7.06 -0.70
CA VAL A 111 -0.43 -5.77 -0.73
C VAL A 111 -0.33 -5.24 -2.17
N ASP A 112 -0.41 -3.92 -2.34
CA ASP A 112 -0.21 -3.23 -3.59
C ASP A 112 1.17 -3.50 -4.19
N GLY A 113 1.17 -3.79 -5.49
CA GLY A 113 2.39 -4.03 -6.24
C GLY A 113 3.26 -2.76 -6.36
N PRO A 114 4.57 -2.91 -6.65
CA PRO A 114 5.51 -1.78 -6.73
C PRO A 114 5.09 -0.69 -7.73
N ASN A 115 4.43 -1.06 -8.83
CA ASN A 115 3.95 -0.10 -9.82
C ASN A 115 2.85 0.83 -9.28
N VAL A 116 1.92 0.28 -8.48
CA VAL A 116 0.85 1.06 -7.85
C VAL A 116 1.44 1.97 -6.78
N VAL A 117 2.31 1.43 -5.93
CA VAL A 117 3.01 2.21 -4.90
C VAL A 117 3.85 3.34 -5.51
N LEU A 118 4.58 3.09 -6.60
CA LEU A 118 5.31 4.14 -7.32
C LEU A 118 4.39 5.22 -7.87
N LEU A 119 3.20 4.87 -8.38
CA LEU A 119 2.21 5.85 -8.82
C LEU A 119 1.71 6.71 -7.66
N ILE A 120 1.45 6.11 -6.50
CA ILE A 120 1.03 6.83 -5.28
C ILE A 120 2.15 7.76 -4.79
N ILE A 121 3.41 7.29 -4.77
CA ILE A 121 4.57 8.10 -4.39
C ILE A 121 4.73 9.27 -5.36
N THR A 122 4.82 9.01 -6.66
CA THR A 122 5.02 10.07 -7.66
C THR A 122 3.85 11.05 -7.69
N GLY A 123 2.61 10.54 -7.61
CA GLY A 123 1.41 11.37 -7.50
C GLY A 123 1.41 12.25 -6.26
N GLY A 124 1.77 11.70 -5.09
CA GLY A 124 1.92 12.46 -3.84
C GLY A 124 2.96 13.57 -3.96
N VAL A 125 4.13 13.29 -4.54
CA VAL A 125 5.17 14.30 -4.80
C VAL A 125 4.63 15.38 -5.73
N VAL A 126 4.03 15.03 -6.87
CA VAL A 126 3.52 16.00 -7.84
C VAL A 126 2.44 16.87 -7.21
N VAL A 127 1.42 16.28 -6.57
CA VAL A 127 0.31 17.02 -5.96
C VAL A 127 0.81 17.93 -4.84
N SER A 128 1.67 17.43 -3.95
CA SER A 128 2.21 18.26 -2.86
C SER A 128 3.08 19.41 -3.39
N ARG A 129 3.88 19.20 -4.43
CA ARG A 129 4.69 20.25 -5.07
C ARG A 129 3.83 21.26 -5.80
N LEU A 130 2.75 20.85 -6.46
CA LEU A 130 1.83 21.77 -7.12
C LEU A 130 1.08 22.65 -6.12
N LEU A 131 0.66 22.10 -4.98
CA LEU A 131 -0.12 22.82 -3.98
C LEU A 131 0.73 23.66 -3.01
N LEU A 132 1.90 23.16 -2.62
CA LEU A 132 2.71 23.73 -1.54
C LEU A 132 4.12 24.16 -1.99
N GLY A 133 4.46 23.96 -3.27
CA GLY A 133 5.73 24.36 -3.85
C GLY A 133 6.95 23.65 -3.27
N ALA A 134 8.07 24.36 -3.27
CA ALA A 134 9.34 23.88 -2.70
C ALA A 134 9.40 23.94 -1.16
N SER A 135 8.30 24.32 -0.49
CA SER A 135 8.27 24.57 0.96
C SER A 135 8.46 23.30 1.80
N THR A 136 8.83 23.48 3.07
CA THR A 136 8.89 22.40 4.06
C THR A 136 7.52 21.79 4.35
N LEU A 137 6.43 22.53 4.12
CA LEU A 137 5.06 22.04 4.25
C LEU A 137 4.75 20.93 3.22
N SER A 138 5.35 20.97 2.02
CA SER A 138 5.24 19.87 1.05
C SER A 138 5.82 18.57 1.64
N LEU A 139 6.94 18.63 2.35
CA LEU A 139 7.52 17.46 3.02
C LEU A 139 6.65 16.98 4.18
N THR A 140 6.03 17.89 4.94
CA THR A 140 5.05 17.54 5.98
C THR A 140 3.84 16.81 5.41
N ALA A 141 3.30 17.30 4.29
CA ALA A 141 2.20 16.64 3.59
C ALA A 141 2.59 15.23 3.13
N LEU A 142 3.76 15.08 2.51
CA LEU A 142 4.27 13.78 2.05
C LEU A 142 4.50 12.80 3.19
N MET A 143 5.10 13.25 4.29
CA MET A 143 5.32 12.45 5.48
C MET A 143 3.99 11.91 6.03
N ALA A 144 3.01 12.78 6.25
CA ALA A 144 1.70 12.40 6.75
C ALA A 144 0.98 11.46 5.78
N PHE A 145 0.95 11.82 4.49
CA PHE A 145 0.29 11.04 3.44
C PHE A 145 0.87 9.62 3.30
N TYR A 146 2.19 9.46 3.27
CA TYR A 146 2.81 8.13 3.17
C TYR A 146 2.67 7.31 4.44
N LEU A 147 2.72 7.94 5.61
CA LEU A 147 2.45 7.26 6.87
C LEU A 147 1.02 6.73 6.90
N THR A 148 0.03 7.53 6.49
CA THR A 148 -1.37 7.08 6.39
C THR A 148 -1.52 5.97 5.35
N ALA A 149 -0.89 6.09 4.17
CA ALA A 149 -0.91 5.06 3.14
C ALA A 149 -0.37 3.71 3.65
N LEU A 150 0.79 3.70 4.31
CA LEU A 150 1.37 2.50 4.91
C LEU A 150 0.51 1.93 6.03
N THR A 151 -0.12 2.80 6.82
CA THR A 151 -1.01 2.39 7.91
C THR A 151 -2.24 1.69 7.33
N TYR A 152 -2.85 2.26 6.31
CA TYR A 152 -3.95 1.63 5.58
C TYR A 152 -3.52 0.28 5.01
N GLU A 153 -2.39 0.26 4.31
CA GLU A 153 -1.88 -0.95 3.67
C GLU A 153 -1.66 -2.08 4.69
N TRP A 154 -1.11 -1.73 5.85
CA TRP A 154 -0.95 -2.66 6.97
C TRP A 154 -2.29 -3.14 7.52
N THR A 155 -3.24 -2.24 7.75
CA THR A 155 -4.58 -2.61 8.26
C THR A 155 -5.41 -3.39 7.26
N HIS A 156 -5.19 -3.17 5.96
CA HIS A 156 -5.84 -3.88 4.86
C HIS A 156 -5.21 -5.26 4.65
N PHE A 157 -3.92 -5.38 4.95
CA PHE A 157 -3.21 -6.65 4.96
C PHE A 157 -3.63 -7.55 6.14
N LEU A 158 -3.92 -7.00 7.32
CA LEU A 158 -4.37 -7.79 8.47
C LEU A 158 -5.80 -8.36 8.27
#